data_AF-A0A640XKP6-F1
#
_entry.id   AF-A0A640XKP6-F1
#
_cell.length_a   1.000
_cell.length_b   1.000
_cell.length_c   1.000
_cell.angle_alpha   90.00
_cell.angle_beta   90.00
_cell.angle_gamma   90.00
#
_symmetry.space_group_name_H-M   'P 1'
#
loop_
_entity.id
_entity.type
_entity.pdbx_description
1 polymer ?
#
loop_
_entity_poly.entity_id
_entity_poly.type
_entity_poly.pdbx_seq_one_letter_code
_entity_poly.pdbx_strand_id
1 'polypeptide(L)'
;MDTVSYPNKDVTEFIRDSVIPLRVRYDTQPLATDFSINWTPTLIILDMEGKEHHRAVGFLSPEELMPLLLLGIAKVHFDHNAFKEAFSNLEKILSDFPKSDSAPEAIYLKGVCLYKDTKNPKGLKEAYEQLQARYPENEWTKRAYPYRLL
;
A
#
# COMPACT_ATOMS: atom_id res chain seq x y z
N MET A 1 -14.29 10.79 4.89
CA MET A 1 -13.37 10.17 5.87
C MET A 1 -13.75 10.54 7.29
N ASP A 2 -13.84 11.83 7.60
CA ASP A 2 -14.09 12.37 8.96
C ASP A 2 -15.30 11.79 9.71
N THR A 3 -16.36 11.39 9.02
CA THR A 3 -17.59 10.89 9.66
C THR A 3 -17.68 9.37 9.74
N VAL A 4 -16.83 8.65 9.00
CA VAL A 4 -16.97 7.20 8.82
C VAL A 4 -15.66 6.49 9.12
N SER A 5 -14.62 6.83 8.35
CA SER A 5 -13.35 6.11 8.36
C SER A 5 -12.48 6.48 9.55
N TYR A 6 -12.27 7.77 9.82
CA TYR A 6 -11.40 8.19 10.93
C TYR A 6 -11.96 7.91 12.32
N PRO A 7 -13.28 8.05 12.59
CA PRO A 7 -13.82 7.73 13.91
C PRO A 7 -13.84 6.24 14.23
N ASN A 8 -13.60 5.36 13.26
CA ASN A 8 -13.48 3.93 13.51
C ASN A 8 -12.31 3.68 14.48
N LYS A 9 -12.57 2.87 15.51
CA LYS A 9 -11.62 2.64 16.61
C LYS A 9 -10.32 1.99 16.12
N ASP A 10 -10.43 0.95 15.30
CA ASP A 10 -9.27 0.19 14.81
C ASP A 10 -8.41 1.07 13.88
N VAL A 11 -9.06 1.90 13.05
CA VAL A 11 -8.37 2.91 12.24
C VAL A 11 -7.64 3.92 13.11
N THR A 12 -8.29 4.47 14.14
CA THR A 12 -7.69 5.47 15.03
C THR A 12 -6.47 4.92 15.75
N GLU A 13 -6.58 3.71 16.30
CA GLU A 13 -5.49 3.04 17.00
C GLU A 13 -4.34 2.74 16.04
N PHE A 14 -4.65 2.22 14.85
CA PHE A 14 -3.64 1.96 13.83
C PHE A 14 -2.87 3.21 13.42
N ILE A 15 -3.57 4.31 13.12
CA ILE A 15 -2.94 5.57 12.71
C ILE A 15 -2.04 6.09 13.82
N ARG A 16 -2.50 6.07 15.07
CA ARG A 16 -1.73 6.52 16.23
C ARG A 16 -0.44 5.70 16.42
N ASP A 17 -0.51 4.40 16.19
CA ASP A 17 0.57 3.48 16.55
C ASP A 17 1.55 3.22 15.37
N SER A 18 1.16 3.52 14.13
CA SER A 18 1.92 3.13 12.92
C SER A 18 2.45 4.30 12.10
N VAL A 19 1.89 5.51 12.22
CA VAL A 19 2.29 6.68 11.40
C VAL A 19 2.29 7.96 12.23
N ILE A 20 2.88 9.02 11.69
CA ILE A 20 2.70 10.38 12.20
C ILE A 20 1.59 11.05 11.38
N PRO A 21 0.35 11.16 11.90
CA PRO A 21 -0.74 11.75 11.13
C PRO A 21 -0.59 13.26 11.02
N LEU A 22 -0.61 13.77 9.79
CA LEU A 22 -0.66 15.20 9.50
C LEU A 22 -1.92 15.52 8.69
N ARG A 23 -2.79 16.37 9.24
CA ARG A 23 -3.97 16.89 8.54
C ARG A 23 -3.77 18.35 8.22
N VAL A 24 -3.76 18.66 6.93
CA VAL A 24 -3.69 20.04 6.42
C VAL A 24 -4.92 20.35 5.58
N ARG A 25 -5.23 21.64 5.43
CA ARG A 25 -6.23 22.06 4.45
C ARG A 25 -5.69 21.84 3.04
N TYR A 26 -6.56 21.49 2.10
CA TYR A 26 -6.16 21.17 0.72
C TYR A 26 -5.51 22.33 -0.03
N ASP A 27 -5.75 23.58 0.42
CA ASP A 27 -5.27 24.82 -0.18
C ASP A 27 -4.01 25.40 0.49
N THR A 28 -3.43 24.67 1.46
CA THR A 28 -2.26 25.13 2.23
C THR A 28 -1.02 25.19 1.34
N GLN A 29 -0.45 26.37 1.12
CA GLN A 29 0.79 26.56 0.36
C GLN A 29 2.03 26.50 1.27
N PRO A 30 3.18 25.97 0.80
CA PRO A 30 3.43 25.45 -0.55
C PRO A 30 2.94 24.01 -0.79
N LEU A 31 2.50 23.31 0.27
CA LEU A 31 2.14 21.87 0.24
C LEU A 31 1.14 21.49 -0.87
N ALA A 32 0.13 22.32 -1.10
CA ALA A 32 -0.87 22.07 -2.14
C ALA A 32 -0.23 22.05 -3.55
N THR A 33 0.75 22.93 -3.80
CA THR A 33 1.53 22.94 -5.05
C THR A 33 2.53 21.80 -5.07
N ASP A 34 3.32 21.64 -4.01
CA ASP A 34 4.40 20.65 -3.92
C ASP A 34 3.89 19.22 -4.11
N PHE A 35 2.71 18.91 -3.57
CA PHE A 35 2.06 17.60 -3.70
C PHE A 35 0.96 17.55 -4.78
N SER A 36 0.85 18.59 -5.61
CA SER A 36 -0.12 18.64 -6.73
C SER A 36 -1.55 18.28 -6.31
N ILE A 37 -2.04 18.91 -5.24
CA ILE A 37 -3.37 18.63 -4.69
C ILE A 37 -4.45 19.27 -5.56
N ASN A 38 -5.20 18.44 -6.28
CA ASN A 38 -6.26 18.87 -7.21
C ASN A 38 -7.66 18.34 -6.83
N TRP A 39 -7.74 17.37 -5.93
CA TRP A 39 -9.01 16.77 -5.49
C TRP A 39 -8.94 16.32 -4.03
N THR A 40 -10.08 16.20 -3.36
CA THR A 40 -10.14 15.83 -1.94
C THR A 40 -11.15 14.69 -1.67
N PRO A 41 -10.92 13.89 -0.62
CA PRO A 41 -9.68 13.84 0.17
C PRO A 41 -8.53 13.25 -0.65
N THR A 42 -7.31 13.71 -0.39
CA THR A 42 -6.07 13.10 -0.91
C THR A 42 -5.26 12.63 0.29
N LEU A 43 -4.87 11.36 0.30
CA LEU A 43 -3.99 10.75 1.28
C LEU A 43 -2.65 10.50 0.62
N ILE A 44 -1.57 10.86 1.32
CA ILE A 44 -0.21 10.68 0.83
C ILE A 44 0.61 10.05 1.96
N ILE A 45 1.38 9.02 1.63
CA ILE A 45 2.38 8.43 2.52
C ILE A 45 3.75 8.96 2.10
N LEU A 46 4.40 9.62 3.05
CA LEU A 46 5.72 10.21 2.90
C LEU A 46 6.75 9.41 3.72
N ASP A 47 7.99 9.39 3.27
CA ASP A 47 9.13 9.01 4.10
C ASP A 47 9.61 10.17 5.00
N MET A 48 10.70 9.95 5.74
CA MET A 48 11.27 10.94 6.67
C MET A 48 11.90 12.13 5.94
N GLU A 49 12.25 11.95 4.67
CA GLU A 49 12.79 12.93 3.75
C GLU A 49 11.69 13.75 3.05
N GLY A 50 10.42 13.41 3.25
CA GLY A 50 9.26 14.09 2.67
C GLY A 50 8.94 13.63 1.24
N LYS A 51 9.55 12.54 0.77
CA LYS A 51 9.26 11.95 -0.54
C LYS A 51 7.98 11.13 -0.49
N GLU A 52 7.16 11.26 -1.52
CA GLU A 52 5.93 10.48 -1.68
C GLU A 52 6.22 9.05 -2.16
N HIS A 53 5.60 8.07 -1.49
CA HIS A 53 5.67 6.64 -1.84
C HIS A 53 4.32 6.04 -2.19
N HIS A 54 3.22 6.63 -1.70
CA HIS A 54 1.89 6.13 -1.98
C HIS A 54 0.84 7.24 -1.87
N ARG A 55 -0.21 7.12 -2.68
CA ARG A 55 -1.30 8.09 -2.76
C ARG A 55 -2.63 7.38 -2.97
N ALA A 56 -3.66 7.91 -2.31
CA ALA A 56 -5.05 7.63 -2.62
C ALA A 56 -5.83 8.94 -2.78
N VAL A 57 -6.75 8.97 -3.73
CA VAL A 57 -7.62 10.12 -3.99
C VAL A 57 -9.07 9.66 -3.92
N GLY A 58 -9.88 10.40 -3.18
CA GLY A 58 -11.29 10.07 -2.94
C GLY A 58 -11.53 9.32 -1.64
N PHE A 59 -12.79 8.98 -1.39
CA PHE A 59 -13.22 8.32 -0.16
C PHE A 59 -12.72 6.86 -0.08
N LEU A 60 -12.32 6.45 1.13
CA LEU A 60 -12.02 5.06 1.49
C LEU A 60 -12.83 4.67 2.73
N SER A 61 -13.42 3.49 2.76
CA SER A 61 -14.07 2.97 3.96
C SER A 61 -13.02 2.60 5.03
N PRO A 62 -13.41 2.37 6.30
CA PRO A 62 -12.48 1.87 7.31
C PRO A 62 -11.72 0.60 6.88
N GLU A 63 -12.43 -0.32 6.20
CA GLU A 63 -11.91 -1.61 5.76
C GLU A 63 -10.84 -1.49 4.67
N GLU A 64 -10.91 -0.43 3.86
CA GLU A 64 -9.92 -0.15 2.82
C GLU A 64 -8.80 0.79 3.28
N LEU A 65 -9.04 1.62 4.30
CA LEU A 65 -8.06 2.60 4.76
C LEU A 65 -6.85 1.92 5.40
N MET A 66 -7.04 0.99 6.34
CA MET A 66 -5.92 0.30 7.01
C MET A 66 -5.00 -0.46 6.05
N PRO A 67 -5.51 -1.33 5.15
CA PRO A 67 -4.64 -2.04 4.20
C PRO A 67 -3.97 -1.08 3.20
N LEU A 68 -4.62 0.04 2.84
CA LEU A 68 -3.98 1.07 2.01
C LEU A 68 -2.81 1.76 2.73
N LEU A 69 -2.96 2.08 4.01
CA LEU A 69 -1.88 2.66 4.81
C LEU A 69 -0.73 1.65 4.98
N LEU A 70 -1.03 0.39 5.28
CA LEU A 70 -0.03 -0.69 5.35
C LEU A 70 0.72 -0.85 4.02
N LEU A 71 0.02 -0.76 2.90
CA LEU A 71 0.63 -0.86 1.57
C LEU A 71 1.59 0.32 1.32
N GLY A 72 1.20 1.53 1.72
CA GLY A 72 2.08 2.69 1.66
C GLY A 72 3.32 2.55 2.54
N ILE A 73 3.18 2.06 3.77
CA ILE A 73 4.32 1.77 4.67
C ILE A 73 5.23 0.72 4.05
N ALA A 74 4.67 -0.35 3.47
CA ALA A 74 5.44 -1.36 2.78
C ALA A 74 6.24 -0.79 1.59
N LYS A 75 5.65 0.15 0.84
CA LYS A 75 6.32 0.84 -0.28
C LYS A 75 7.47 1.73 0.19
N VAL A 76 7.30 2.46 1.30
CA VAL A 76 8.40 3.22 1.94
C VAL A 76 9.58 2.27 2.25
N HIS A 77 9.31 1.16 2.94
CA HIS A 77 10.36 0.17 3.25
C HIS A 77 10.98 -0.43 1.99
N PHE A 78 10.16 -0.77 0.98
CA PHE A 78 10.64 -1.35 -0.28
C PHE A 78 11.59 -0.40 -1.01
N ASP A 79 11.25 0.88 -1.10
CA ASP A 79 12.05 1.89 -1.78
C ASP A 79 13.36 2.18 -1.03
N HIS A 80 13.37 1.98 0.29
CA HIS A 80 14.58 1.99 1.12
C HIS A 80 15.34 0.66 1.16
N ASN A 81 14.97 -0.31 0.30
CA ASN A 81 15.55 -1.66 0.26
C ASN A 81 15.43 -2.46 1.57
N ALA A 82 14.54 -2.04 2.47
CA ALA A 82 14.17 -2.75 3.70
C ALA A 82 13.13 -3.84 3.39
N PHE A 83 13.55 -4.86 2.63
CA PHE A 83 12.62 -5.85 2.05
C PHE A 83 11.92 -6.73 3.09
N LYS A 84 12.54 -6.96 4.25
CA LYS A 84 11.95 -7.78 5.32
C LYS A 84 10.79 -7.06 5.99
N GLU A 85 10.97 -5.77 6.25
CA GLU A 85 9.96 -4.87 6.82
C GLU A 85 8.82 -4.64 5.83
N ALA A 86 9.14 -4.44 4.55
CA ALA A 86 8.15 -4.38 3.48
C ALA A 86 7.33 -5.68 3.43
N PHE A 87 8.01 -6.83 3.40
CA PHE A 87 7.36 -8.15 3.41
C PHE A 87 6.42 -8.32 4.62
N SER A 88 6.86 -7.96 5.82
CA SER A 88 6.04 -8.10 7.04
C SER A 88 4.75 -7.28 6.97
N ASN A 89 4.79 -6.05 6.43
CA ASN A 89 3.59 -5.23 6.26
C ASN A 89 2.65 -5.80 5.18
N LEU A 90 3.21 -6.34 4.09
CA LEU A 90 2.44 -6.98 3.02
C LEU A 90 1.74 -8.24 3.52
N GLU A 91 2.41 -9.07 4.32
CA GLU A 91 1.78 -10.24 4.95
C GLU A 91 0.61 -9.85 5.86
N LYS A 92 0.73 -8.74 6.58
CA LYS A 92 -0.37 -8.24 7.41
C LYS A 92 -1.60 -7.89 6.58
N ILE A 93 -1.42 -7.27 5.40
CA ILE A 93 -2.52 -7.03 4.46
C ILE A 93 -3.16 -8.34 4.01
N LEU A 94 -2.34 -9.34 3.65
CA LEU A 94 -2.85 -10.61 3.13
C LEU A 94 -3.51 -11.51 4.19
N SER A 95 -3.10 -11.36 5.45
CA SER A 95 -3.68 -12.05 6.61
C SER A 95 -4.98 -11.37 7.06
N ASP A 96 -4.91 -10.07 7.33
CA ASP A 96 -5.96 -9.37 8.07
C ASP A 96 -6.99 -8.73 7.12
N PHE A 97 -6.58 -8.39 5.90
CA PHE A 97 -7.40 -7.71 4.89
C PHE A 97 -7.39 -8.44 3.53
N PRO A 98 -7.62 -9.78 3.49
CA PRO A 98 -7.44 -10.60 2.30
C PRO A 98 -8.40 -10.29 1.15
N LYS A 99 -9.38 -9.40 1.33
CA LYS A 99 -10.36 -8.98 0.32
C LYS A 99 -10.27 -7.51 -0.05
N SER A 100 -9.33 -6.77 0.56
CA SER A 100 -9.15 -5.35 0.27
C SER A 100 -8.62 -5.11 -1.13
N ASP A 101 -8.82 -3.91 -1.65
CA ASP A 101 -8.31 -3.48 -2.96
C ASP A 101 -6.77 -3.44 -2.99
N SER A 102 -6.14 -3.35 -1.81
CA SER A 102 -4.69 -3.40 -1.64
C SER A 102 -4.12 -4.83 -1.71
N ALA A 103 -4.93 -5.87 -1.50
CA ALA A 103 -4.45 -7.24 -1.41
C ALA A 103 -3.77 -7.75 -2.70
N PRO A 104 -4.29 -7.50 -3.92
CA PRO A 104 -3.60 -7.90 -5.14
C PRO A 104 -2.23 -7.23 -5.29
N GLU A 105 -2.12 -5.93 -4.99
CA GLU A 105 -0.82 -5.25 -5.01
C GLU A 105 0.13 -5.84 -3.96
N ALA A 106 -0.40 -6.18 -2.78
CA ALA A 106 0.39 -6.76 -1.71
C ALA A 106 0.99 -8.11 -2.10
N ILE A 107 0.23 -8.98 -2.79
CA ILE A 107 0.75 -10.25 -3.35
C ILE A 107 1.88 -9.98 -4.34
N TYR A 108 1.65 -9.07 -5.28
CA TYR A 108 2.65 -8.71 -6.29
C TYR A 108 3.94 -8.23 -5.63
N LEU A 109 3.85 -7.23 -4.77
CA LEU A 109 5.02 -6.60 -4.15
C LEU A 109 5.73 -7.56 -3.20
N LYS A 110 5.02 -8.48 -2.54
CA LYS A 110 5.62 -9.55 -1.70
C LYS A 110 6.55 -10.43 -2.53
N GLY A 111 6.10 -10.86 -3.72
CA GLY A 111 6.93 -11.62 -4.66
C GLY A 111 8.19 -10.86 -5.07
N VAL A 112 8.04 -9.55 -5.34
CA VAL A 112 9.17 -8.67 -5.70
C VAL A 112 10.14 -8.48 -4.53
N CYS A 113 9.65 -8.32 -3.30
CA CYS A 113 10.48 -8.28 -2.08
C CYS A 113 11.32 -9.55 -1.95
N LEU A 114 10.70 -10.72 -2.07
CA LEU A 114 11.39 -12.02 -1.97
C LEU A 114 12.49 -12.15 -3.03
N TYR A 115 12.20 -11.77 -4.27
CA TYR A 115 13.21 -11.79 -5.33
C TYR A 115 14.33 -10.79 -5.07
N LYS A 116 14.03 -9.57 -4.63
CA LYS A 116 15.05 -8.57 -4.35
C LYS A 116 15.97 -8.98 -3.20
N ASP A 117 15.44 -9.62 -2.16
CA ASP A 117 16.17 -10.12 -0.98
C ASP A 117 17.03 -11.36 -1.32
N THR A 118 16.46 -12.33 -2.04
CA THR A 118 17.11 -13.66 -2.22
C THR A 118 17.72 -13.89 -3.61
N LYS A 119 17.39 -13.05 -4.60
CA LYS A 119 17.63 -13.26 -6.04
C LYS A 119 17.01 -14.54 -6.62
N ASN A 120 16.12 -15.20 -5.87
CA ASN A 120 15.40 -16.39 -6.30
C ASN A 120 14.05 -16.01 -6.93
N PRO A 121 13.78 -16.37 -8.20
CA PRO A 121 12.55 -16.00 -8.89
C PRO A 121 11.29 -16.74 -8.39
N LYS A 122 11.43 -17.76 -7.55
CA LYS A 122 10.30 -18.58 -7.05
C LYS A 122 9.16 -17.74 -6.48
N GLY A 123 9.47 -16.73 -5.66
CA GLY A 123 8.46 -15.85 -5.05
C GLY A 123 7.67 -15.02 -6.08
N LEU A 124 8.25 -14.69 -7.23
CA LEU A 124 7.55 -13.98 -8.32
C LEU A 124 6.54 -14.90 -9.00
N LYS A 125 6.92 -16.15 -9.25
CA LYS A 125 6.02 -17.15 -9.84
C LYS A 125 4.83 -17.44 -8.93
N GLU A 126 5.10 -17.68 -7.65
CA GLU A 126 4.06 -17.91 -6.64
C GLU A 126 3.09 -16.72 -6.53
N ALA A 127 3.62 -15.49 -6.59
CA ALA A 127 2.78 -14.29 -6.62
C ALA A 127 1.86 -14.26 -7.84
N TYR A 128 2.36 -14.58 -9.04
CA TYR A 128 1.53 -14.67 -10.24
C TYR A 128 0.46 -15.77 -10.13
N GLU A 129 0.82 -16.97 -9.67
CA GLU A 129 -0.12 -18.07 -9.50
C GLU A 129 -1.24 -17.70 -8.52
N GLN A 130 -0.89 -17.06 -7.40
CA GLN A 130 -1.85 -16.60 -6.41
C GLN A 130 -2.76 -15.48 -6.95
N LEU A 131 -2.21 -14.52 -7.69
CA LEU A 131 -2.95 -13.44 -8.35
C LEU A 131 -3.92 -13.98 -9.39
N GLN A 132 -3.47 -14.91 -10.24
CA GLN A 132 -4.29 -15.53 -11.26
C GLN A 132 -5.45 -16.33 -10.66
N ALA A 133 -5.22 -17.01 -9.54
CA ALA A 133 -6.24 -17.80 -8.87
C ALA A 133 -7.30 -16.95 -8.14
N ARG A 134 -6.88 -15.85 -7.49
CA ARG A 134 -7.76 -15.06 -6.61
C ARG A 134 -8.31 -13.79 -7.26
N TYR A 135 -7.56 -13.21 -8.19
CA TYR A 135 -7.83 -11.90 -8.79
C TYR A 135 -7.56 -11.90 -10.30
N PRO A 136 -8.12 -12.84 -11.09
CA PRO A 136 -7.72 -13.08 -12.48
C PRO A 136 -7.79 -11.82 -13.38
N GLU A 137 -8.76 -10.94 -13.15
CA GLU A 137 -8.98 -9.74 -13.97
C GLU A 137 -8.31 -8.46 -13.42
N ASN A 138 -7.67 -8.54 -12.25
CA ASN A 138 -7.06 -7.39 -11.58
C ASN A 138 -5.80 -6.90 -12.31
N GLU A 139 -5.52 -5.60 -12.20
CA GLU A 139 -4.35 -4.97 -12.81
C GLU A 139 -3.03 -5.63 -12.40
N TRP A 140 -2.88 -6.02 -11.13
CA TRP A 140 -1.65 -6.64 -10.64
C TRP A 140 -1.41 -8.03 -11.22
N THR A 141 -2.48 -8.76 -11.55
CA THR A 141 -2.39 -10.04 -12.27
C THR A 141 -1.84 -9.83 -13.68
N LYS A 142 -2.31 -8.78 -14.38
CA LYS A 142 -1.80 -8.40 -15.70
C LYS A 142 -0.33 -7.97 -15.64
N ARG A 143 0.05 -7.19 -14.62
CA ARG A 143 1.44 -6.77 -14.38
C ARG A 143 2.36 -7.96 -14.03
N ALA A 144 1.85 -8.96 -13.32
CA ALA A 144 2.56 -10.19 -12.96
C ALA A 144 2.67 -11.21 -14.11
N TYR A 145 1.98 -11.00 -15.23
CA TYR A 145 1.89 -11.97 -16.32
C TYR A 145 3.24 -12.54 -16.81
N PRO A 146 4.34 -11.76 -16.93
CA PRO A 146 5.64 -12.32 -17.31
C PRO A 146 6.20 -13.37 -16.35
N TYR A 147 5.81 -13.36 -15.07
CA TYR A 147 6.34 -14.27 -14.04
C TYR A 147 5.86 -15.72 -14.23
N ARG A 148 4.86 -15.95 -15.08
CA ARG A 148 4.41 -17.31 -15.47
C ARG A 148 5.49 -18.16 -16.14
N LEU A 149 6.55 -17.54 -16.65
CA LEU A 149 7.65 -18.18 -17.37
C LEU A 149 8.84 -18.55 -16.47
N LEU A 150 8.79 -18.18 -15.18
CA LEU A 150 9.85 -18.42 -14.20
C LEU A 150 9.80 -19.85 -13.63
#